data_AF-M4F0I2-F1
#
_entry.id   AF-M4F0I2-F1
#
_cell.length_a   1.000
_cell.length_b   1.000
_cell.length_c   1.000
_cell.angle_alpha   90.00
_cell.angle_beta   90.00
_cell.angle_gamma   90.00
#
_symmetry.space_group_name_H-M   'P 1'
#
loop_
_entity.id
_entity.type
_entity.pdbx_description
1 polymer ?
#
loop_
_entity_poly.entity_id
_entity_poly.type
_entity_poly.pdbx_seq_one_letter_code
_entity_poly.pdbx_strand_id
1 'polypeptide(L)'
;MSPLCFVLRILWKMANPHEPHFFKPLLPGFHDGVTIPLSFFSQHIQGKTNGKKWKLRSDASDQTWEVIQEGRRLTGGWKDFTTAHDLQIGDILVFKHERDMVFKTCII
;
A
#
# COMPACT_ATOMS: atom_id res chain seq x y z
N MET A 1 12.18 -14.97 12.90
CA MET A 1 10.70 -14.97 12.95
C MET A 1 10.20 -16.04 12.00
N SER A 2 9.34 -16.97 12.43
CA SER A 2 8.91 -18.10 11.59
C SER A 2 7.92 -17.66 10.50
N PRO A 3 8.02 -18.18 9.26
CA PRO A 3 7.10 -17.88 8.15
C PRO A 3 5.62 -18.13 8.49
N LEU A 4 5.35 -19.17 9.30
CA LEU A 4 4.01 -19.54 9.76
C LEU A 4 3.34 -18.46 10.61
N CYS A 5 4.06 -17.74 11.47
CA CYS A 5 3.51 -16.61 12.23
C CYS A 5 3.14 -15.43 11.32
N PHE A 6 3.86 -15.26 10.22
CA PHE A 6 3.60 -14.18 9.25
C PHE A 6 2.31 -14.45 8.48
N VAL A 7 2.16 -15.67 7.95
CA VAL A 7 0.96 -16.12 7.24
C VAL A 7 -0.27 -16.09 8.15
N LEU A 8 -0.17 -16.58 9.39
CA LEU A 8 -1.30 -16.56 10.34
C LEU A 8 -1.73 -15.13 10.71
N ARG A 9 -0.78 -14.18 10.80
CA ARG A 9 -1.08 -12.77 11.08
C ARG A 9 -1.72 -12.06 9.89
N ILE A 10 -1.34 -12.42 8.66
CA ILE A 10 -1.98 -11.93 7.44
C ILE A 10 -3.41 -12.47 7.34
N LEU A 11 -3.60 -13.78 7.55
CA LEU A 11 -4.92 -14.42 7.53
C LEU A 11 -5.88 -13.84 8.60
N TRP A 12 -5.40 -13.61 9.82
CA TRP A 12 -6.21 -12.99 10.88
C TRP A 12 -6.58 -11.53 10.54
N LYS A 13 -5.68 -10.76 9.93
CA LYS A 13 -5.96 -9.37 9.52
C LYS A 13 -6.94 -9.26 8.36
N MET A 14 -6.94 -10.22 7.43
CA MET A 14 -7.92 -10.26 6.33
C MET A 14 -9.33 -10.59 6.83
N ALA A 15 -9.46 -11.21 8.01
CA ALA A 15 -10.75 -11.55 8.62
C ALA A 15 -11.45 -10.35 9.32
N ASN A 16 -10.82 -9.17 9.38
CA ASN A 16 -11.43 -7.98 10.01
C ASN A 16 -12.05 -7.04 8.95
N PRO A 17 -13.39 -7.04 8.77
CA PRO A 17 -14.07 -6.18 7.79
C PRO A 17 -13.96 -4.68 8.10
N HIS A 18 -13.48 -4.30 9.29
CA HIS A 18 -13.30 -2.91 9.68
C HIS A 18 -11.96 -2.30 9.25
N GLU A 19 -11.06 -3.07 8.64
CA GLU A 19 -9.75 -2.59 8.20
C GLU A 19 -9.68 -2.52 6.67
N PRO A 20 -9.88 -1.33 6.07
CA PRO A 20 -9.88 -1.19 4.62
C PRO A 20 -8.51 -1.57 4.07
N HIS A 21 -8.47 -2.53 3.15
CA HIS A 21 -7.25 -2.90 2.45
C HIS A 21 -7.51 -3.24 0.98
N PHE A 22 -6.46 -3.19 0.17
CA PHE A 22 -6.48 -3.69 -1.20
C PHE A 22 -5.13 -4.28 -1.56
N PHE A 23 -5.13 -5.28 -2.44
CA PHE A 23 -3.90 -5.82 -3.01
C PHE A 23 -3.69 -5.26 -4.43
N LYS A 24 -2.43 -5.18 -4.83
CA LYS A 24 -2.06 -4.68 -6.14
C LYS A 24 -0.82 -5.40 -6.67
N PRO A 25 -0.98 -6.27 -7.69
CA PRO A 25 0.17 -6.84 -8.37
C PRO A 25 0.90 -5.75 -9.17
N LEU A 26 2.22 -5.83 -9.15
CA LEU A 26 3.10 -4.95 -9.91
C LEU A 26 3.19 -5.43 -11.35
N LEU A 27 2.84 -4.53 -12.26
CA LEU A 27 2.81 -4.75 -13.71
C LEU A 27 3.92 -3.91 -14.37
N PRO A 28 4.30 -4.19 -15.63
CA PRO A 28 5.24 -3.34 -16.36
C PRO A 28 4.89 -1.84 -16.26
N GLY A 29 5.89 -1.02 -15.99
CA GLY A 29 5.73 0.44 -15.79
C GLY A 29 5.33 0.85 -14.36
N PHE A 30 5.35 -0.06 -13.39
CA PHE A 30 4.97 0.28 -12.01
C PHE A 30 5.88 1.33 -11.37
N HIS A 31 7.13 1.52 -11.80
CA HIS A 31 8.04 2.53 -11.23
C HIS A 31 7.52 3.98 -11.37
N ASP A 32 6.70 4.26 -12.38
CA ASP A 32 6.10 5.60 -12.62
C ASP A 32 4.84 5.84 -11.78
N GLY A 33 4.42 4.83 -11.02
CA GLY A 33 3.31 4.92 -10.11
C GLY A 33 2.35 3.75 -10.20
N VAL A 34 1.57 3.59 -9.14
CA VAL A 34 0.60 2.51 -9.01
C VAL A 34 -0.82 3.06 -8.93
N THR A 35 -1.77 2.36 -9.55
CA THR A 35 -3.18 2.77 -9.55
C THR A 35 -3.95 2.06 -8.43
N ILE A 36 -4.63 2.86 -7.61
CA ILE A 36 -5.56 2.45 -6.56
C ILE A 36 -6.84 1.91 -7.21
N PRO A 37 -7.35 0.74 -6.80
CA PRO A 37 -8.63 0.22 -7.28
C PRO A 37 -9.78 1.22 -7.09
N LEU A 38 -10.67 1.31 -8.09
CA LEU A 38 -11.77 2.29 -8.07
C LEU A 38 -12.68 2.12 -6.84
N SER A 39 -13.06 0.88 -6.53
CA SER A 39 -13.91 0.56 -5.39
C SER A 39 -13.30 1.07 -4.09
N PHE A 40 -12.02 0.79 -3.85
CA PHE A 40 -11.30 1.23 -2.67
C PHE A 40 -11.21 2.76 -2.61
N PHE A 41 -10.84 3.39 -3.73
CA PHE A 41 -10.70 4.84 -3.80
C PHE A 41 -12.02 5.55 -3.48
N SER A 42 -13.12 5.16 -4.12
CA SER A 42 -14.43 5.78 -3.91
C SER A 42 -14.97 5.53 -2.50
N GLN A 43 -14.73 4.35 -1.93
CA GLN A 43 -15.25 4.02 -0.60
C GLN A 43 -14.43 4.62 0.55
N HIS A 44 -13.12 4.76 0.40
CA HIS A 44 -12.24 5.09 1.53
C HIS A 44 -11.43 6.37 1.39
N ILE A 45 -11.25 6.91 0.18
CA ILE A 45 -10.33 8.03 -0.08
C ILE A 45 -11.09 9.26 -0.60
N GLN A 46 -11.90 9.10 -1.65
CA GLN A 46 -12.55 10.21 -2.34
C GLN A 46 -13.44 11.01 -1.38
N GLY A 47 -13.19 12.31 -1.28
CA GLY A 47 -13.97 13.23 -0.43
C GLY A 47 -13.77 13.03 1.08
N LYS A 48 -12.87 12.13 1.51
CA LYS A 48 -12.60 11.82 2.92
C LYS A 48 -11.27 12.35 3.44
N THR A 49 -10.44 12.92 2.58
CA THR A 49 -9.11 13.44 2.92
C THR A 49 -8.88 14.81 2.27
N ASN A 50 -8.28 15.72 3.03
CA ASN A 50 -7.83 17.04 2.57
C ASN A 50 -6.39 17.02 2.02
N GLY A 51 -5.70 15.87 2.09
CA GLY A 51 -4.28 15.73 1.76
C GLY A 51 -4.04 14.79 0.59
N LYS A 52 -3.18 15.24 -0.34
CA LYS A 52 -2.64 14.40 -1.43
C LYS A 52 -1.44 13.55 -1.00
N LYS A 53 -1.03 13.59 0.27
CA LYS A 53 0.16 12.86 0.75
C LYS A 53 -0.27 11.64 1.53
N TRP A 54 0.24 10.48 1.16
CA TRP A 54 0.11 9.23 1.89
C TRP A 54 1.43 8.90 2.57
N LYS A 55 1.35 8.25 3.72
CA LYS A 55 2.52 7.71 4.42
C LYS A 55 2.49 6.20 4.33
N LEU A 56 3.42 5.61 3.58
CA LEU A 56 3.58 4.17 3.49
C LEU A 56 4.53 3.69 4.58
N ARG A 57 4.13 2.67 5.33
CA ARG A 57 4.96 1.95 6.29
C ARG A 57 5.12 0.51 5.82
N SER A 58 6.34 0.09 5.55
CA SER A 58 6.59 -1.30 5.17
C SER A 58 6.58 -2.19 6.41
N ASP A 59 6.28 -3.47 6.27
CA ASP A 59 6.56 -4.47 7.29
C ASP A 59 8.00 -5.00 7.26
N ALA A 60 8.70 -4.77 6.15
CA ALA A 60 10.11 -5.12 5.97
C ALA A 60 11.07 -4.08 6.55
N SER A 61 10.60 -2.89 6.93
CA SER A 61 11.42 -1.80 7.46
C SER A 61 10.60 -0.82 8.30
N ASP A 62 11.23 -0.22 9.32
CA ASP A 62 10.63 0.81 10.18
C ASP A 62 10.59 2.20 9.52
N GLN A 63 11.13 2.33 8.31
CA GLN A 63 11.09 3.58 7.55
C GLN A 63 9.66 3.90 7.11
N THR A 64 9.38 5.20 6.98
CA THR A 64 8.13 5.71 6.41
C THR A 64 8.44 6.45 5.12
N TRP A 65 7.70 6.16 4.05
CA TRP A 65 7.82 6.84 2.76
C TRP A 65 6.61 7.75 2.55
N GLU A 66 6.86 9.00 2.20
CA GLU A 66 5.79 9.88 1.74
C GLU A 66 5.57 9.68 0.24
N VAL A 67 4.34 9.36 -0.14
CA VAL A 67 3.95 9.26 -1.55
C VAL A 67 2.83 10.23 -1.90
N ILE A 68 2.82 10.73 -3.13
CA ILE A 68 1.81 11.68 -3.60
C ILE A 68 0.70 10.93 -4.31
N GLN A 69 -0.54 11.13 -3.85
CA GLN A 69 -1.76 10.66 -4.45
C GLN A 69 -2.30 11.70 -5.45
N GLU A 70 -2.33 11.32 -6.73
CA GLU A 70 -2.82 12.11 -7.85
C GLU A 70 -3.98 11.37 -8.52
N GLY A 71 -5.22 11.83 -8.26
CA GLY A 71 -6.41 11.12 -8.73
C GLY A 71 -6.48 9.72 -8.13
N ARG A 72 -6.31 8.67 -8.91
CA ARG A 72 -6.24 7.29 -8.38
C ARG A 72 -4.82 6.72 -8.38
N ARG A 73 -3.79 7.53 -8.62
CA ARG A 73 -2.41 7.06 -8.72
C ARG A 73 -1.59 7.50 -7.54
N LEU A 74 -0.65 6.66 -7.11
CA LEU A 74 0.46 7.05 -6.23
C LEU A 74 1.69 7.26 -7.10
N THR A 75 2.29 8.45 -7.05
CA THR A 75 3.33 8.90 -8.01
C THR A 75 4.56 9.46 -7.29
N GLY A 76 4.56 10.71 -6.84
CA GLY A 76 5.72 11.30 -6.16
C GLY A 76 6.16 10.43 -4.97
N GLY A 77 7.47 10.22 -4.78
CA GLY A 77 8.04 9.33 -3.74
C GLY A 77 7.80 7.82 -3.95
N TRP A 78 6.95 7.43 -4.90
CA TRP A 78 6.67 6.01 -5.19
C TRP A 78 7.91 5.29 -5.71
N LYS A 79 8.64 5.90 -6.66
CA LYS A 79 9.85 5.30 -7.23
C LYS A 79 10.89 4.98 -6.16
N ASP A 80 11.07 5.89 -5.20
CA ASP A 80 11.99 5.72 -4.08
C ASP A 80 11.56 4.55 -3.17
N PHE A 81 10.25 4.45 -2.88
CA PHE A 81 9.68 3.30 -2.18
C PHE A 81 9.95 1.99 -2.92
N THR A 82 9.68 1.93 -4.23
CA THR A 82 9.91 0.70 -5.01
C THR A 82 11.37 0.30 -5.08
N THR A 83 12.28 1.29 -5.15
CA THR A 83 13.73 1.05 -5.25
C THR A 83 14.30 0.62 -3.91
N ALA A 84 13.86 1.23 -2.81
CA ALA A 84 14.29 0.87 -1.45
C ALA A 84 13.91 -0.57 -1.06
N HIS A 85 12.89 -1.12 -1.69
CA HIS A 85 12.40 -2.48 -1.46
C HIS A 85 12.76 -3.47 -2.57
N ASP A 86 13.56 -3.05 -3.57
CA ASP A 86 13.95 -3.88 -4.72
C ASP A 86 12.76 -4.59 -5.40
N LEU A 87 11.62 -3.89 -5.50
CA LEU A 87 10.39 -4.47 -6.01
C LEU A 87 10.53 -4.86 -7.48
N GLN A 88 9.95 -6.00 -7.85
CA GLN A 88 9.99 -6.57 -9.19
C GLN A 88 8.59 -6.71 -9.79
N ILE A 89 8.54 -6.90 -11.11
CA ILE A 89 7.30 -7.30 -11.78
C ILE A 89 6.86 -8.66 -11.24
N GLY A 90 5.59 -8.76 -10.83
CA GLY A 90 5.04 -9.97 -10.23
C GLY A 90 4.88 -9.89 -8.71
N ASP A 91 5.63 -9.02 -8.02
CA ASP A 91 5.44 -8.79 -6.59
C ASP A 91 4.03 -8.29 -6.31
N ILE A 92 3.50 -8.67 -5.15
CA ILE A 92 2.15 -8.28 -4.73
C ILE A 92 2.26 -7.38 -3.51
N LEU A 93 1.72 -6.16 -3.64
CA LEU A 93 1.62 -5.24 -2.51
C LEU A 93 0.23 -5.29 -1.91
N VAL A 94 0.15 -5.42 -0.59
CA VAL A 94 -1.09 -5.25 0.16
C VAL A 94 -1.03 -3.95 0.93
N PHE A 95 -1.90 -3.02 0.58
CA PHE A 95 -2.04 -1.74 1.26
C PHE A 95 -3.17 -1.84 2.26
N LYS A 96 -2.87 -1.61 3.53
CA LYS A 96 -3.83 -1.56 4.61
C LYS A 96 -3.95 -0.13 5.13
N HIS A 97 -5.13 0.46 5.02
CA HIS A 97 -5.41 1.76 5.59
C HIS A 97 -5.49 1.66 7.11
N GLU A 98 -4.74 2.52 7.80
CA GLU A 98 -4.80 2.65 9.25
C GLU A 98 -5.66 3.86 9.63
N ARG A 99 -5.06 5.06 9.66
CA ARG A 99 -5.71 6.36 9.92
C ARG A 99 -4.94 7.47 9.22
N ASP A 100 -5.56 8.62 8.99
CA ASP A 100 -4.89 9.86 8.55
C ASP A 100 -3.95 9.70 7.34
N MET A 101 -4.40 8.94 6.34
CA MET A 101 -3.63 8.63 5.11
C MET A 101 -2.32 7.86 5.37
N VAL A 102 -2.24 7.16 6.50
CA VAL A 102 -1.19 6.19 6.79
C VAL A 102 -1.64 4.81 6.30
N PHE A 103 -0.78 4.19 5.50
CA PHE A 103 -0.98 2.86 4.96
C PHE A 103 0.16 1.94 5.35
N LYS A 104 -0.17 0.83 5.99
CA LYS A 104 0.78 -0.26 6.14
C LYS A 104 0.84 -1.06 4.84
N THR A 105 2.03 -1.29 4.34
CA THR A 105 2.29 -2.03 3.11
C THR A 105 2.98 -3.34 3.47
N CYS A 106 2.40 -4.45 3.01
CA CYS A 106 3.03 -5.76 3.04
C CYS A 106 3.47 -6.12 1.63
N ILE A 107 4.69 -6.62 1.48
CA ILE A 107 5.25 -7.11 0.21
C ILE A 107 5.20 -8.64 0.26
N ILE A 108 4.59 -9.27 -0.75
CA ILE A 108 4.42 -10.72 -0.86
C ILE A 108 5.13 -11.20 -2.12
#